data_AF-H6VLK6-F1
#
_entry.id   AF-H6VLK6-F1
#
_cell.length_a   1.000
_cell.length_b   1.000
_cell.length_c   1.000
_cell.angle_alpha   90.00
_cell.angle_beta   90.00
_cell.angle_gamma   90.00
#
_symmetry.space_group_name_H-M   'P 1'
#
loop_
_entity.id
_entity.type
_entity.pdbx_description
1 polymer ?
#
loop_
_entity_poly.entity_id
_entity_poly.type
_entity_poly.pdbx_seq_one_letter_code
_entity_poly.pdbx_strand_id
1 'polypeptide(L)'
;MNHQEQLYSQFNKFPKVFIEKKIPEVLNEDVKVLKQVEKNISDYYRSTLIYLINEKRIEGKLIGDTAELRYDYFNNVLCKNGDILEEIEERFPTISQRVIISIEQYLDLLKCVKKHFSIDFSILKKIKFICSDDENPNLNNLDIKVTGDIHNGSGVCILSYDGQKLVYKKKSSKPNHLLKKLDNQVSKYLKKEIQFVPDFLDREGYFWETFIDSKPVCSIDEAKEFYKRMGYLVAYAYILNISDLHFENLISHNVQPILVDAETVFSVSPYETVADNNATLEIIRDSRNSVLSTGLLPVSE
;
A
#
# COMPACT_ATOMS: atom_id res chain seq x y z
N MET A 1 -3.27 3.38 25.52
CA MET A 1 -3.00 2.57 24.32
C MET A 1 -4.05 2.89 23.28
N ASN A 2 -3.66 3.22 22.05
CA ASN A 2 -4.63 3.31 20.96
C ASN A 2 -5.08 1.88 20.54
N HIS A 3 -6.19 1.76 19.79
CA HIS A 3 -6.73 0.45 19.35
C HIS A 3 -5.72 -0.42 18.59
N GLN A 4 -4.83 0.17 17.80
CA GLN A 4 -3.79 -0.53 17.06
C GLN A 4 -2.73 -1.12 18.01
N GLU A 5 -2.33 -0.38 19.05
CA GLU A 5 -1.40 -0.90 20.07
C GLU A 5 -2.00 -2.06 20.84
N GLN A 6 -3.30 -2.01 21.15
CA GLN A 6 -4.03 -3.14 21.74
C GLN A 6 -4.02 -4.35 20.81
N LEU A 7 -4.31 -4.15 19.53
CA LEU A 7 -4.37 -5.24 18.55
C LEU A 7 -3.05 -6.00 18.40
N TYR A 8 -1.91 -5.30 18.35
CA TYR A 8 -0.60 -5.93 18.22
C TYR A 8 0.04 -6.34 19.56
N SER A 9 -0.59 -6.00 20.68
CA SER A 9 -0.24 -6.59 21.98
C SER A 9 -0.75 -8.04 22.11
N GLN A 10 -1.76 -8.42 21.30
CA GLN A 10 -2.29 -9.78 21.29
C GLN A 10 -1.34 -10.76 20.60
N PHE A 11 -1.24 -11.97 21.14
CA PHE A 11 -0.38 -13.06 20.66
C PHE A 11 1.09 -12.66 20.43
N ASN A 12 1.58 -11.64 21.13
CA ASN A 12 2.89 -11.01 20.89
C ASN A 12 4.12 -11.91 21.13
N LYS A 13 3.93 -13.12 21.67
CA LYS A 13 5.02 -14.10 21.78
C LYS A 13 5.22 -14.86 20.48
N PHE A 14 4.15 -15.10 19.73
CA PHE A 14 4.21 -15.90 18.50
C PHE A 14 5.12 -15.27 17.42
N PRO A 15 4.99 -13.97 17.07
CA PRO A 15 5.89 -13.36 16.08
C PRO A 15 7.36 -13.44 16.47
N LYS A 16 7.68 -13.32 17.77
CA LYS A 16 9.06 -13.38 18.27
C LYS A 16 9.67 -14.77 18.08
N VAL A 17 8.92 -15.80 18.49
CA VAL A 17 9.34 -17.19 18.30
C VAL A 17 9.45 -17.54 16.82
N PHE A 18 8.53 -17.04 15.98
CA PHE A 18 8.63 -17.21 14.53
C PHE A 18 9.93 -16.60 13.98
N ILE A 19 10.27 -15.37 14.36
CA ILE A 19 11.50 -14.71 13.94
C ILE A 19 12.72 -15.53 14.38
N GLU A 20 12.80 -15.88 15.67
CA GLU A 20 13.91 -16.64 16.24
C GLU A 20 14.11 -18.01 15.55
N LYS A 21 13.02 -18.72 15.25
CA LYS A 21 13.09 -20.08 14.66
C LYS A 21 13.21 -20.08 13.13
N LYS A 22 12.71 -19.07 12.41
CA LYS A 22 12.55 -19.13 10.94
C LYS A 22 13.35 -18.10 10.17
N ILE A 23 13.55 -16.90 10.71
CA ILE A 23 14.21 -15.77 10.05
C ILE A 23 15.09 -14.99 11.04
N PRO A 24 16.04 -15.65 11.73
CA PRO A 24 16.80 -15.04 12.82
C PRO A 24 17.64 -13.84 12.38
N GLU A 25 17.96 -13.72 11.09
CA GLU A 25 18.67 -12.59 10.50
C GLU A 25 17.95 -11.24 10.71
N VAL A 26 16.61 -11.25 10.85
CA VAL A 26 15.80 -10.05 11.11
C VAL A 26 16.10 -9.44 12.48
N LEU A 27 16.65 -10.22 13.43
CA LEU A 27 17.05 -9.71 14.74
C LEU A 27 18.19 -8.69 14.67
N ASN A 28 18.93 -8.64 13.54
CA ASN A 28 20.00 -7.67 13.31
C ASN A 28 19.51 -6.37 12.64
N GLU A 29 18.23 -6.29 12.24
CA GLU A 29 17.65 -5.10 11.65
C GLU A 29 17.32 -4.03 12.71
N ASP A 30 17.08 -2.80 12.27
CA ASP A 30 16.66 -1.72 13.17
C ASP A 30 15.37 -2.05 13.92
N VAL A 31 15.23 -1.51 15.14
CA VAL A 31 14.07 -1.75 16.02
C VAL A 31 12.74 -1.44 15.35
N LYS A 32 12.67 -0.43 14.47
CA LYS A 32 11.44 -0.10 13.73
C LYS A 32 11.11 -1.19 12.70
N VAL A 33 12.12 -1.70 11.99
CA VAL A 33 11.96 -2.79 11.02
C VAL A 33 11.50 -4.05 11.73
N LEU A 34 12.17 -4.42 12.84
CA LEU A 34 11.81 -5.58 13.64
C LEU A 34 10.35 -5.52 14.11
N LYS A 35 9.92 -4.38 14.67
CA LYS A 35 8.52 -4.17 15.09
C LYS A 35 7.54 -4.28 13.92
N GLN A 36 7.89 -3.79 12.74
CA GLN A 36 7.01 -3.90 11.58
C GLN A 36 6.92 -5.35 11.07
N VAL A 37 8.02 -6.10 11.10
CA VAL A 37 8.01 -7.54 10.77
C VAL A 37 7.15 -8.31 11.78
N GLU A 38 7.26 -8.04 13.08
CA GLU A 38 6.39 -8.64 14.10
C GLU A 38 4.89 -8.38 13.81
N LYS A 39 4.54 -7.16 13.37
CA LYS A 39 3.18 -6.81 12.96
C LYS A 39 2.74 -7.59 11.72
N ASN A 40 3.57 -7.65 10.69
CA ASN A 40 3.26 -8.38 9.46
C ASN A 40 3.02 -9.87 9.75
N ILE A 41 3.86 -10.50 10.58
CA ILE A 41 3.67 -11.90 11.02
C ILE A 41 2.35 -12.02 11.79
N SER A 42 2.09 -11.10 12.72
CA SER A 42 0.84 -11.10 13.49
C SER A 42 -0.38 -11.06 12.57
N ASP A 43 -0.36 -10.23 11.52
CA ASP A 43 -1.49 -10.08 10.62
C ASP A 43 -1.72 -11.31 9.74
N TYR A 44 -0.66 -11.99 9.30
CA TYR A 44 -0.77 -13.28 8.61
C TYR A 44 -1.35 -14.39 9.48
N TYR A 45 -0.93 -14.46 10.75
CA TYR A 45 -1.29 -15.57 11.64
C TYR A 45 -2.51 -15.31 12.52
N ARG A 46 -3.01 -14.07 12.59
CA ARG A 46 -4.06 -13.67 13.55
C ARG A 46 -5.26 -14.61 13.52
N SER A 47 -5.82 -14.84 12.33
CA SER A 47 -7.00 -15.70 12.15
C SER A 47 -6.71 -17.14 12.56
N THR A 48 -5.53 -17.66 12.23
CA THR A 48 -5.08 -19.01 12.63
C THR A 48 -4.90 -19.13 14.14
N LEU A 49 -4.31 -18.12 14.79
CA LEU A 49 -4.12 -18.10 16.24
C LEU A 49 -5.45 -18.02 16.99
N ILE A 50 -6.39 -17.21 16.48
CA ILE A 50 -7.77 -17.12 17.01
C ILE A 50 -8.49 -18.46 16.85
N TYR A 51 -8.32 -19.13 15.72
CA TYR A 51 -8.86 -20.47 15.51
C TYR A 51 -8.29 -21.48 16.51
N LEU A 52 -6.96 -21.55 16.67
CA LEU A 52 -6.29 -22.53 17.53
C LEU A 52 -6.57 -22.31 19.01
N ILE A 53 -6.62 -21.07 19.50
CA ILE A 53 -6.99 -20.82 20.90
C ILE A 53 -8.44 -21.25 21.18
N ASN A 54 -9.35 -21.02 20.23
CA ASN A 54 -10.75 -21.43 20.38
C ASN A 54 -10.89 -22.96 20.35
N GLU A 55 -10.17 -23.66 19.46
CA GLU A 55 -10.14 -25.12 19.41
C GLU A 55 -9.64 -25.71 20.74
N LYS A 56 -8.48 -25.25 21.24
CA LYS A 56 -7.93 -25.72 22.52
C LYS A 56 -8.84 -25.41 23.71
N ARG A 57 -9.59 -24.31 23.66
CA ARG A 57 -10.61 -23.98 24.66
C ARG A 57 -11.73 -25.01 24.67
N ILE A 58 -12.23 -25.42 23.51
CA ILE A 58 -13.30 -26.42 23.37
C ILE A 58 -12.81 -27.79 23.83
N GLU A 59 -11.55 -28.14 23.54
CA GLU A 59 -10.93 -29.41 23.91
C GLU A 59 -10.46 -29.47 25.37
N GLY A 60 -10.57 -28.38 26.14
CA GLY A 60 -10.10 -28.34 27.54
C GLY A 60 -8.57 -28.38 27.70
N LYS A 61 -7.80 -28.01 26.66
CA LYS A 61 -6.32 -28.03 26.65
C LYS A 61 -5.67 -26.74 27.16
N LEU A 62 -6.45 -25.76 27.62
CA LEU A 62 -5.94 -24.49 28.16
C LEU A 62 -6.00 -24.50 29.69
N ILE A 63 -4.92 -24.06 30.33
CA ILE A 63 -4.85 -23.92 31.79
C ILE A 63 -5.35 -22.53 32.21
N GLY A 64 -6.25 -22.48 33.20
CA GLY A 64 -6.74 -21.25 33.80
C GLY A 64 -8.26 -21.24 34.00
N ASP A 65 -8.70 -20.69 35.13
CA ASP A 65 -10.12 -20.67 35.51
C ASP A 65 -10.93 -19.58 34.79
N THR A 66 -10.26 -18.54 34.28
CA THR A 66 -10.89 -17.42 33.55
C THR A 66 -10.49 -17.41 32.07
N ALA A 67 -11.14 -16.57 31.27
CA ALA A 67 -10.77 -16.40 29.86
C ALA A 67 -9.36 -15.80 29.72
N GLU A 68 -9.01 -14.87 30.60
CA GLU A 68 -7.72 -14.17 30.63
C GLU A 68 -6.58 -15.12 30.98
N LEU A 69 -6.74 -15.96 32.01
CA LEU A 69 -5.72 -16.94 32.40
C LEU A 69 -5.48 -17.98 31.28
N ARG A 70 -6.55 -18.41 30.60
CA ARG A 70 -6.44 -19.32 29.45
C ARG A 70 -5.73 -18.68 28.25
N TYR A 71 -6.01 -17.40 27.99
CA TYR A 71 -5.29 -16.63 26.99
C TYR A 71 -3.81 -16.45 27.36
N ASP A 72 -3.52 -16.13 28.61
CA ASP A 72 -2.14 -15.98 29.11
C ASP A 72 -1.37 -17.30 29.01
N TYR A 73 -2.00 -18.43 29.31
CA TYR A 73 -1.41 -19.75 29.09
C TYR A 73 -1.11 -19.98 27.60
N PHE A 74 -2.08 -19.71 26.72
CA PHE A 74 -1.88 -19.86 25.27
C PHE A 74 -0.72 -19.00 24.76
N ASN A 75 -0.67 -17.71 25.10
CA ASN A 75 0.34 -16.79 24.58
C ASN A 75 1.70 -16.95 25.29
N ASN A 76 1.74 -17.00 26.62
CA ASN A 76 2.99 -16.97 27.38
C ASN A 76 3.61 -18.34 27.62
N VAL A 77 2.88 -19.43 27.38
CA VAL A 77 3.39 -20.81 27.44
C VAL A 77 3.43 -21.40 26.03
N LEU A 78 2.27 -21.67 25.42
CA LEU A 78 2.22 -22.43 24.16
C LEU A 78 2.87 -21.68 22.98
N CYS A 79 2.54 -20.40 22.77
CA CYS A 79 3.19 -19.61 21.72
C CYS A 79 4.67 -19.37 22.02
N LYS A 80 5.02 -19.08 23.28
CA LYS A 80 6.39 -18.77 23.70
C LYS A 80 7.35 -19.96 23.59
N ASN A 81 6.87 -21.17 23.88
CA ASN A 81 7.68 -22.39 23.73
C ASN A 81 7.80 -22.84 22.27
N GLY A 82 6.93 -22.31 21.40
CA GLY A 82 6.88 -22.65 19.99
C GLY A 82 5.97 -23.83 19.66
N ASP A 83 5.24 -24.36 20.64
CA ASP A 83 4.27 -25.45 20.47
C ASP A 83 3.22 -25.12 19.38
N ILE A 84 2.73 -23.88 19.41
CA ILE A 84 1.74 -23.40 18.43
C ILE A 84 2.35 -23.26 17.03
N LEU A 85 3.63 -22.89 16.94
CA LEU A 85 4.29 -22.80 15.64
C LEU A 85 4.46 -24.20 15.04
N GLU A 86 4.91 -25.17 15.83
CA GLU A 86 5.06 -26.57 15.40
C GLU A 86 3.72 -27.15 14.93
N GLU A 87 2.64 -26.93 15.67
CA GLU A 87 1.29 -27.37 15.27
C GLU A 87 0.82 -26.72 13.95
N ILE A 88 1.11 -25.43 13.75
CA ILE A 88 0.79 -24.74 12.50
C ILE A 88 1.58 -25.32 11.33
N GLU A 89 2.85 -25.67 11.53
CA GLU A 89 3.68 -26.26 10.48
C GLU A 89 3.23 -27.66 10.08
N GLU A 90 2.74 -28.45 11.04
CA GLU A 90 2.17 -29.77 10.78
C GLU A 90 0.84 -29.69 10.04
N ARG A 91 -0.05 -28.77 10.44
CA ARG A 91 -1.43 -28.69 9.90
C ARG A 91 -1.56 -27.81 8.66
N PHE A 92 -0.74 -26.76 8.57
CA PHE A 92 -0.82 -25.71 7.56
C PHE A 92 0.58 -25.38 6.98
N PRO A 93 1.29 -26.38 6.40
CA PRO A 93 2.71 -26.27 6.05
C PRO A 93 3.04 -25.15 5.05
N THR A 94 2.07 -24.69 4.26
CA THR A 94 2.28 -23.64 3.24
C THR A 94 2.22 -22.23 3.81
N ILE A 95 1.62 -22.01 4.98
CA ILE A 95 1.48 -20.65 5.56
C ILE A 95 2.86 -20.11 5.92
N SER A 96 3.69 -20.88 6.65
CA SER A 96 5.04 -20.46 7.03
C SER A 96 5.90 -20.07 5.84
N GLN A 97 5.88 -20.88 4.77
CA GLN A 97 6.64 -20.58 3.56
C GLN A 97 6.20 -19.26 2.91
N ARG A 98 4.88 -19.01 2.81
CA ARG A 98 4.35 -17.76 2.26
C ARG A 98 4.71 -16.55 3.11
N VAL A 99 4.67 -16.68 4.44
CA VAL A 99 5.04 -15.60 5.36
C VAL A 99 6.53 -15.28 5.25
N ILE A 100 7.40 -16.28 5.20
CA ILE A 100 8.85 -16.08 5.01
C ILE A 100 9.10 -15.31 3.71
N ILE A 101 8.55 -15.78 2.59
CA ILE A 101 8.71 -15.11 1.28
C ILE A 101 8.20 -13.67 1.33
N SER A 102 7.06 -13.42 1.96
CA SER A 102 6.53 -12.06 2.09
C SER A 102 7.44 -11.14 2.90
N ILE A 103 8.05 -11.66 3.98
CA ILE A 103 8.97 -10.89 4.82
C ILE A 103 10.28 -10.63 4.07
N GLU A 104 10.82 -11.63 3.37
CA GLU A 104 12.01 -11.45 2.52
C GLU A 104 11.77 -10.36 1.46
N GLN A 105 10.64 -10.42 0.75
CA GLN A 105 10.26 -9.40 -0.23
C GLN A 105 10.13 -8.00 0.39
N TYR A 106 9.59 -7.91 1.61
CA TYR A 106 9.52 -6.66 2.37
C TYR A 106 10.92 -6.10 2.70
N LEU A 107 11.81 -6.94 3.22
CA LEU A 107 13.17 -6.53 3.58
C LEU A 107 13.99 -6.13 2.33
N ASP A 108 13.84 -6.86 1.24
CA ASP A 108 14.48 -6.56 -0.04
C ASP A 108 13.99 -5.22 -0.61
N LEU A 109 12.68 -4.94 -0.51
CA LEU A 109 12.14 -3.65 -0.91
C LEU A 109 12.76 -2.51 -0.08
N LEU A 110 12.87 -2.66 1.24
CA LEU A 110 13.52 -1.66 2.09
C LEU A 110 14.98 -1.44 1.71
N LYS A 111 15.74 -2.51 1.46
CA LYS A 111 17.15 -2.43 1.02
C LYS A 111 17.25 -1.71 -0.33
N CYS A 112 16.39 -2.04 -1.29
CA CYS A 112 16.33 -1.36 -2.58
C CYS A 112 16.04 0.14 -2.42
N VAL A 113 15.04 0.51 -1.61
CA VAL A 113 14.65 1.91 -1.39
C VAL A 113 15.80 2.70 -0.77
N LYS A 114 16.45 2.18 0.28
CA LYS A 114 17.61 2.82 0.91
C LYS A 114 18.75 3.02 -0.10
N LYS A 115 19.07 1.99 -0.89
CA LYS A 115 20.10 2.06 -1.92
C LYS A 115 19.78 3.12 -2.98
N HIS A 116 18.57 3.11 -3.52
CA HIS A 116 18.15 4.08 -4.53
C HIS A 116 18.12 5.50 -3.97
N PHE A 117 17.65 5.68 -2.73
CA PHE A 117 17.66 6.99 -2.07
C PHE A 117 19.07 7.55 -1.97
N SER A 118 20.06 6.73 -1.57
CA SER A 118 21.47 7.14 -1.53
C SER A 118 22.02 7.51 -2.90
N ILE A 119 21.74 6.72 -3.93
CA ILE A 119 22.21 6.98 -5.30
C ILE A 119 21.59 8.26 -5.87
N ASP A 120 20.28 8.45 -5.66
CA ASP A 120 19.53 9.56 -6.25
C ASP A 120 19.49 10.81 -5.38
N PHE A 121 20.09 10.81 -4.19
CA PHE A 121 20.00 11.93 -3.25
C PHE A 121 20.37 13.28 -3.87
N SER A 122 21.47 13.33 -4.61
CA SER A 122 21.95 14.55 -5.28
C SER A 122 20.96 15.08 -6.34
N ILE A 123 20.34 14.19 -7.12
CA ILE A 123 19.35 14.59 -8.14
C ILE A 123 18.04 15.01 -7.49
N LEU A 124 17.61 14.34 -6.41
CA LEU A 124 16.37 14.63 -5.69
C LEU A 124 16.44 16.03 -5.07
N LYS A 125 17.61 16.43 -4.57
CA LYS A 125 17.89 17.81 -4.17
C LYS A 125 17.84 18.79 -5.33
N LYS A 126 18.52 18.46 -6.44
CA LYS A 126 18.59 19.33 -7.63
C LYS A 126 17.20 19.65 -8.19
N ILE A 127 16.30 18.68 -8.20
CA ILE A 127 14.91 18.85 -8.65
C ILE A 127 13.95 19.32 -7.55
N LYS A 128 14.47 19.59 -6.34
CA LYS A 128 13.73 20.10 -5.18
C LYS A 128 12.61 19.18 -4.67
N PHE A 129 12.78 17.87 -4.84
CA PHE A 129 11.91 16.88 -4.22
C PHE A 129 12.19 16.74 -2.72
N ILE A 130 13.43 17.05 -2.33
CA ILE A 130 13.89 17.19 -0.94
C ILE A 130 14.83 18.39 -0.85
N CYS A 131 14.89 19.01 0.32
CA CYS A 131 15.81 20.10 0.64
C CYS A 131 16.79 19.64 1.73
N SER A 132 18.09 19.65 1.44
CA SER A 132 19.15 19.33 2.40
C SER A 132 20.46 19.94 1.90
N ASP A 133 21.29 20.41 2.83
CA ASP A 133 22.62 20.95 2.53
C ASP A 133 23.70 19.85 2.48
N ASP A 134 23.40 18.64 2.96
CA ASP A 134 24.36 17.54 3.04
C ASP A 134 24.71 16.98 1.66
N GLU A 135 25.96 16.56 1.43
CA GLU A 135 26.32 15.92 0.15
C GLU A 135 25.72 14.52 0.00
N ASN A 136 25.62 13.77 1.10
CA ASN A 136 25.12 12.40 1.16
C ASN A 136 24.00 12.27 2.20
N PRO A 137 23.02 11.37 2.02
CA PRO A 137 21.93 11.24 2.97
C PRO A 137 22.38 10.57 4.27
N ASN A 138 21.86 11.05 5.39
CA ASN A 138 21.93 10.33 6.66
C ASN A 138 20.77 9.32 6.75
N LEU A 139 21.03 8.05 6.46
CA LEU A 139 20.00 7.01 6.48
C LEU A 139 19.37 6.78 7.87
N ASN A 140 19.98 7.25 8.97
CA ASN A 140 19.36 7.18 10.29
C ASN A 140 18.17 8.14 10.43
N ASN A 141 18.13 9.19 9.60
CA ASN A 141 17.02 10.14 9.53
C ASN A 141 15.96 9.72 8.49
N LEU A 142 16.13 8.56 7.86
CA LEU A 142 15.23 8.05 6.83
C LEU A 142 14.28 7.02 7.43
N ASP A 143 13.01 7.40 7.53
CA ASP A 143 11.93 6.47 7.82
C ASP A 143 11.24 6.04 6.54
N ILE A 144 10.98 4.73 6.40
CA ILE A 144 10.34 4.14 5.23
C ILE A 144 9.06 3.43 5.68
N LYS A 145 7.93 3.85 5.12
CA LYS A 145 6.64 3.19 5.30
C LYS A 145 6.23 2.56 3.98
N VAL A 146 6.18 1.24 3.94
CA VAL A 146 5.56 0.52 2.81
C VAL A 146 4.05 0.71 2.88
N THR A 147 3.44 1.00 1.73
CA THR A 147 2.00 1.23 1.57
C THR A 147 1.44 0.35 0.46
N GLY A 148 0.24 -0.18 0.67
CA GLY A 148 -0.36 -1.15 -0.24
C GLY A 148 0.37 -2.50 -0.18
N ASP A 149 0.06 -3.34 -1.16
CA ASP A 149 0.60 -4.68 -1.25
C ASP A 149 1.98 -4.71 -1.93
N ILE A 150 2.81 -5.65 -1.49
CA ILE A 150 4.06 -5.97 -2.17
C ILE A 150 3.78 -7.10 -3.16
N HIS A 151 4.04 -6.83 -4.44
CA HIS A 151 3.92 -7.82 -5.49
C HIS A 151 5.29 -8.07 -6.12
N ASN A 152 5.81 -9.29 -5.97
CA ASN A 152 7.10 -9.69 -6.55
C ASN A 152 8.25 -8.71 -6.19
N GLY A 153 8.30 -8.27 -4.93
CA GLY A 153 9.29 -7.31 -4.45
C GLY A 153 9.15 -5.88 -5.01
N SER A 154 8.01 -5.58 -5.64
CA SER A 154 7.59 -4.25 -6.08
C SER A 154 6.54 -3.70 -5.11
N GLY A 155 6.61 -2.41 -4.82
CA GLY A 155 5.68 -1.77 -3.89
C GLY A 155 5.84 -0.27 -3.89
N VAL A 156 4.92 0.38 -3.19
CA VAL A 156 4.92 1.83 -2.96
C VAL A 156 5.44 2.10 -1.55
N CYS A 157 6.39 3.02 -1.41
CA CYS A 157 6.93 3.41 -0.12
C CYS A 157 6.80 4.92 0.05
N ILE A 158 6.30 5.36 1.19
CA ILE A 158 6.39 6.75 1.64
C ILE A 158 7.65 6.86 2.50
N LEU A 159 8.59 7.68 2.07
CA LEU A 159 9.80 8.00 2.79
C LEU A 159 9.56 9.29 3.57
N SER A 160 10.08 9.36 4.79
CA SER A 160 10.19 10.59 5.59
C SER A 160 11.66 10.83 5.91
N TYR A 161 12.22 11.93 5.42
CA TYR A 161 13.62 12.31 5.59
C TYR A 161 13.69 13.74 6.13
N ASP A 162 14.25 13.93 7.33
CA ASP A 162 14.31 15.25 8.00
C ASP A 162 12.96 15.99 8.02
N GLY A 163 11.86 15.24 8.24
CA GLY A 163 10.50 15.76 8.26
C GLY A 163 9.85 16.01 6.88
N GLN A 164 10.60 15.85 5.79
CA GLN A 164 10.08 15.95 4.42
C GLN A 164 9.63 14.59 3.92
N LYS A 165 8.60 14.56 3.06
CA LYS A 165 8.05 13.32 2.53
C LYS A 165 8.32 13.16 1.04
N LEU A 166 8.57 11.92 0.64
CA LEU A 166 8.77 11.53 -0.75
C LEU A 166 8.10 10.17 -1.00
N VAL A 167 7.60 9.94 -2.20
CA VAL A 167 7.03 8.64 -2.59
C VAL A 167 8.00 7.93 -3.51
N TYR A 168 8.26 6.67 -3.23
CA TYR A 168 9.03 5.75 -4.06
C TYR A 168 8.10 4.67 -4.61
N LYS A 169 8.20 4.39 -5.90
CA LYS A 169 7.42 3.34 -6.55
C LYS A 169 8.33 2.46 -7.40
N LYS A 170 8.45 1.19 -7.05
CA LYS A 170 9.19 0.20 -7.84
C LYS A 170 8.30 -0.39 -8.94
N LYS A 171 7.89 0.45 -9.89
CA LYS A 171 7.09 0.06 -11.06
C LYS A 171 7.34 1.02 -12.21
N SER A 172 6.71 0.79 -13.36
CA SER A 172 6.89 1.66 -14.53
C SER A 172 6.18 3.01 -14.35
N SER A 173 6.85 4.10 -14.70
CA SER A 173 6.31 5.46 -14.75
C SER A 173 5.67 5.83 -16.11
N LYS A 174 5.59 4.88 -17.06
CA LYS A 174 5.04 5.13 -18.40
C LYS A 174 3.64 5.74 -18.37
N PRO A 175 2.71 5.29 -17.50
CA PRO A 175 1.41 5.94 -17.37
C PRO A 175 1.51 7.41 -16.91
N ASN A 176 2.38 7.70 -15.93
CA ASN A 176 2.63 9.07 -15.45
C ASN A 176 3.14 9.98 -16.59
N HIS A 177 4.07 9.49 -17.42
CA HIS A 177 4.55 10.23 -18.59
C HIS A 177 3.45 10.55 -19.59
N LEU A 178 2.57 9.58 -19.87
CA LEU A 178 1.43 9.79 -20.77
C LEU A 178 0.49 10.86 -20.22
N LEU A 179 0.10 10.75 -18.95
CA LEU A 179 -0.81 11.69 -18.29
C LEU A 179 -0.19 13.09 -18.22
N LYS A 180 1.09 13.22 -17.84
CA LYS A 180 1.79 14.51 -17.81
C LYS A 180 1.85 15.16 -19.20
N LYS A 181 2.02 14.37 -20.26
CA LYS A 181 2.00 14.88 -21.64
C LYS A 181 0.62 15.41 -22.02
N LEU A 182 -0.45 14.70 -21.65
CA LEU A 182 -1.82 15.14 -21.88
C LEU A 182 -2.16 16.39 -21.07
N ASP A 183 -1.80 16.42 -19.79
CA ASP A 183 -1.93 17.58 -18.90
C ASP A 183 -1.33 18.84 -19.52
N ASN A 184 -0.12 18.75 -20.07
CA ASN A 184 0.54 19.87 -20.74
C ASN A 184 -0.22 20.36 -21.99
N GLN A 185 -0.76 19.43 -22.80
CA GLN A 185 -1.52 19.78 -24.00
C GLN A 185 -2.85 20.44 -23.66
N VAL A 186 -3.60 19.85 -22.71
CA VAL A 186 -4.89 20.38 -22.26
C VAL A 186 -4.69 21.70 -21.54
N SER A 187 -3.63 21.85 -20.75
CA SER A 187 -3.31 23.11 -20.08
C SER A 187 -3.12 24.26 -21.07
N LYS A 188 -2.37 24.00 -22.15
CA LYS A 188 -2.16 24.97 -23.23
C LYS A 188 -3.46 25.32 -23.95
N TYR A 189 -4.30 24.33 -24.23
CA TYR A 189 -5.58 24.51 -24.92
C TYR A 189 -6.56 25.34 -24.07
N LEU A 190 -6.72 25.00 -22.79
CA LEU A 190 -7.62 25.69 -21.87
C LEU A 190 -7.06 27.00 -21.31
N LYS A 191 -5.77 27.30 -21.57
CA LYS A 191 -5.02 28.41 -20.95
C LYS A 191 -5.14 28.41 -19.42
N LYS A 192 -5.05 27.22 -18.85
CA LYS A 192 -5.27 26.96 -17.42
C LYS A 192 -4.41 25.77 -17.01
N GLU A 193 -3.81 25.83 -15.84
CA GLU A 193 -3.00 24.72 -15.33
C GLU A 193 -3.88 23.50 -15.01
N ILE A 194 -3.58 22.38 -15.68
CA ILE A 194 -4.10 21.04 -15.44
C ILE A 194 -2.93 20.17 -14.99
N GLN A 195 -3.11 19.49 -13.87
CA GLN A 195 -2.17 18.51 -13.35
C GLN A 195 -2.97 17.44 -12.61
N PHE A 196 -2.94 16.21 -13.12
CA PHE A 196 -3.61 15.08 -12.50
C PHE A 196 -2.65 14.05 -11.91
N VAL A 197 -1.34 14.18 -12.13
CA VAL A 197 -0.33 13.32 -11.50
C VAL A 197 0.71 14.15 -10.75
N PRO A 198 1.31 13.62 -9.66
CA PRO A 198 2.42 14.27 -8.98
C PRO A 198 3.59 14.52 -9.93
N ASP A 199 4.44 15.49 -9.61
CA ASP A 199 5.74 15.56 -10.27
C ASP A 199 6.56 14.34 -9.89
N PHE A 200 7.28 13.78 -10.87
CA PHE A 200 8.02 12.54 -10.70
C PHE A 200 9.41 12.58 -11.35
N LEU A 201 10.33 11.79 -10.80
CA LEU A 201 11.66 11.52 -11.34
C LEU A 201 11.70 10.06 -11.77
N ASP A 202 11.76 9.86 -13.07
CA ASP A 202 11.84 8.53 -13.68
C ASP A 202 13.24 7.93 -13.60
N ARG A 203 13.29 6.62 -13.34
CA ARG A 203 14.48 5.77 -13.29
C ARG A 203 14.19 4.43 -13.94
N GLU A 204 15.25 3.66 -14.20
CA GLU A 204 15.08 2.34 -14.76
C GLU A 204 14.48 1.38 -13.71
N GLY A 205 13.22 0.99 -13.91
CA GLY A 205 12.52 0.01 -13.06
C GLY A 205 11.89 0.57 -11.76
N TYR A 206 12.01 1.88 -11.51
CA TYR A 206 11.37 2.56 -10.39
C TYR A 206 11.26 4.06 -10.68
N PHE A 207 10.56 4.80 -9.83
CA PHE A 207 10.55 6.25 -9.90
C PHE A 207 10.23 6.86 -8.54
N TRP A 208 10.56 8.15 -8.42
CA TRP A 208 10.22 8.98 -7.27
C TRP A 208 9.08 9.92 -7.63
N GLU A 209 8.20 10.20 -6.68
CA GLU A 209 7.13 11.18 -6.79
C GLU A 209 7.19 12.15 -5.62
N THR A 210 6.85 13.41 -5.89
CA THR A 210 6.52 14.37 -4.85
C THR A 210 5.38 13.85 -3.98
N PHE A 211 5.50 14.02 -2.66
CA PHE A 211 4.43 13.68 -1.75
C PHE A 211 3.31 14.71 -1.85
N ILE A 212 2.06 14.25 -2.03
CA ILE A 212 0.88 15.11 -2.12
C ILE A 212 0.09 14.99 -0.83
N ASP A 213 0.07 16.04 -0.01
CA ASP A 213 -0.79 16.11 1.16
C ASP A 213 -2.26 16.35 0.75
N SER A 214 -3.21 15.79 1.49
CA SER A 214 -4.61 16.17 1.35
C SER A 214 -4.83 17.58 1.90
N LYS A 215 -5.40 18.48 1.09
CA LYS A 215 -5.73 19.85 1.48
C LYS A 215 -7.20 20.15 1.15
N PRO A 216 -7.96 20.71 2.10
CA PRO A 216 -9.37 21.00 1.88
C PRO A 216 -9.56 22.15 0.89
N VAL A 217 -10.73 22.19 0.27
CA VAL A 217 -11.25 23.41 -0.35
C VAL A 217 -11.85 24.32 0.72
N CYS A 218 -11.65 25.62 0.59
CA CYS A 218 -12.01 26.62 1.60
C CYS A 218 -13.24 27.45 1.21
N SER A 219 -13.81 27.25 0.01
CA SER A 219 -14.99 27.97 -0.45
C SER A 219 -15.85 27.14 -1.39
N ILE A 220 -17.10 27.57 -1.57
CA ILE A 220 -18.03 26.98 -2.55
C ILE A 220 -17.49 27.09 -3.98
N ASP A 221 -16.81 28.19 -4.32
CA ASP A 221 -16.27 28.37 -5.67
C ASP A 221 -15.04 27.49 -5.92
N GLU A 222 -14.20 27.27 -4.91
CA GLU A 222 -13.14 26.25 -4.97
C GLU A 222 -13.73 24.85 -5.10
N ALA A 223 -14.81 24.53 -4.38
CA ALA A 223 -15.48 23.25 -4.51
C ALA A 223 -16.06 23.04 -5.92
N LYS A 224 -16.71 24.05 -6.50
CA LYS A 224 -17.19 24.00 -7.90
C LYS A 224 -16.04 23.76 -8.88
N GLU A 225 -14.91 24.43 -8.66
CA GLU A 225 -13.72 24.28 -9.49
C GLU A 225 -13.09 22.88 -9.36
N PHE A 226 -13.03 22.34 -8.14
CA PHE A 226 -12.61 20.96 -7.88
C PHE A 226 -13.46 19.96 -8.65
N TYR A 227 -14.80 20.04 -8.54
CA TYR A 227 -15.69 19.14 -9.26
C TYR A 227 -15.67 19.33 -10.79
N LYS A 228 -15.39 20.55 -11.26
CA LYS A 228 -15.13 20.79 -12.68
C LYS A 228 -13.87 20.06 -13.16
N ARG A 229 -12.80 20.07 -12.37
CA ARG A 229 -11.57 19.30 -12.63
C ARG A 229 -11.78 17.79 -12.52
N MET A 230 -12.64 17.33 -11.60
CA MET A 230 -13.08 15.93 -11.57
C MET A 230 -13.77 15.53 -12.87
N GLY A 231 -14.61 16.40 -13.45
CA GLY A 231 -15.21 16.15 -14.77
C GLY A 231 -14.18 15.98 -15.90
N TYR A 232 -13.09 16.76 -15.87
CA TYR A 232 -11.97 16.57 -16.80
C TYR A 232 -11.25 15.24 -16.56
N LEU A 233 -11.05 14.86 -15.30
CA LEU A 233 -10.43 13.59 -14.94
C LEU A 233 -11.27 12.39 -15.40
N VAL A 234 -12.59 12.46 -15.27
CA VAL A 234 -13.51 11.44 -15.80
C VAL A 234 -13.37 11.31 -17.33
N ALA A 235 -13.22 12.42 -18.04
CA ALA A 235 -12.98 12.39 -19.48
C ALA A 235 -11.64 11.74 -19.84
N TYR A 236 -10.57 12.03 -19.07
CA TYR A 236 -9.28 11.36 -19.23
C TYR A 236 -9.40 9.86 -19.00
N ALA A 237 -10.04 9.47 -17.89
CA ALA A 237 -10.24 8.08 -17.53
C ALA A 237 -11.01 7.32 -18.61
N TYR A 238 -12.08 7.91 -19.13
CA TYR A 238 -12.85 7.31 -20.23
C TYR A 238 -12.03 7.16 -21.53
N ILE A 239 -11.34 8.21 -21.97
CA ILE A 239 -10.58 8.19 -23.24
C ILE A 239 -9.40 7.20 -23.18
N LEU A 240 -8.73 7.13 -22.04
CA LEU A 240 -7.57 6.27 -21.82
C LEU A 240 -7.95 4.89 -21.29
N ASN A 241 -9.24 4.61 -21.13
CA ASN A 241 -9.76 3.39 -20.50
C ASN A 241 -9.06 3.09 -19.16
N ILE A 242 -8.90 4.11 -18.31
CA ILE A 242 -8.40 3.96 -16.96
C ILE A 242 -9.52 3.35 -16.12
N SER A 243 -9.21 2.24 -15.45
CA SER A 243 -10.14 1.57 -14.54
C SER A 243 -9.62 1.63 -13.10
N ASP A 244 -10.45 1.16 -12.15
CA ASP A 244 -10.07 1.05 -10.74
C ASP A 244 -9.63 2.39 -10.09
N LEU A 245 -10.24 3.50 -10.53
CA LEU A 245 -10.04 4.80 -9.89
C LEU A 245 -11.04 4.94 -8.74
N HIS A 246 -10.82 4.17 -7.68
CA HIS A 246 -11.54 4.33 -6.42
C HIS A 246 -11.01 5.55 -5.65
N PHE A 247 -11.80 6.04 -4.68
CA PHE A 247 -11.49 7.28 -3.96
C PHE A 247 -10.15 7.26 -3.20
N GLU A 248 -9.57 6.08 -2.94
CA GLU A 248 -8.28 5.98 -2.25
C GLU A 248 -7.09 6.24 -3.19
N ASN A 249 -7.27 6.12 -4.52
CA ASN A 249 -6.28 6.46 -5.54
C ASN A 249 -6.26 7.96 -5.88
N LEU A 250 -7.15 8.74 -5.26
CA LEU A 250 -7.30 10.17 -5.51
C LEU A 250 -7.05 10.98 -4.23
N ILE A 251 -6.16 11.96 -4.31
CA ILE A 251 -5.94 12.94 -3.26
C ILE A 251 -6.54 14.29 -3.67
N SER A 252 -7.41 14.82 -2.81
CA SER A 252 -7.88 16.19 -2.91
C SER A 252 -6.79 17.14 -2.43
N HIS A 253 -6.17 17.89 -3.33
CA HIS A 253 -5.16 18.90 -3.01
C HIS A 253 -5.67 20.31 -3.38
N ASN A 254 -6.43 20.93 -2.46
CA ASN A 254 -7.23 22.12 -2.74
C ASN A 254 -8.20 21.85 -3.90
N VAL A 255 -8.11 22.61 -5.00
CA VAL A 255 -8.93 22.41 -6.20
C VAL A 255 -8.42 21.29 -7.12
N GLN A 256 -7.25 20.71 -6.87
CA GLN A 256 -6.65 19.71 -7.76
C GLN A 256 -6.99 18.28 -7.31
N PRO A 257 -7.67 17.48 -8.14
CA PRO A 257 -7.83 16.05 -7.91
C PRO A 257 -6.59 15.30 -8.44
N ILE A 258 -5.69 14.87 -7.56
CA ILE A 258 -4.43 14.24 -7.96
C ILE A 258 -4.56 12.71 -7.89
N LEU A 259 -4.35 12.04 -9.02
CA LEU A 259 -4.17 10.59 -9.09
C LEU A 259 -2.80 10.21 -8.54
N VAL A 260 -2.81 9.52 -7.41
CA VAL A 260 -1.60 8.93 -6.83
C VAL A 260 -1.34 7.52 -7.33
N ASP A 261 -2.26 6.91 -8.04
CA ASP A 261 -1.97 5.72 -8.84
C ASP A 261 -2.58 5.83 -10.23
N ALA A 262 -1.78 5.51 -11.23
CA ALA A 262 -2.13 5.64 -12.65
C ALA A 262 -1.79 4.36 -13.43
N GLU A 263 -1.51 3.26 -12.75
CA GLU A 263 -1.04 2.03 -13.41
C GLU A 263 -2.09 1.35 -14.32
N THR A 264 -3.36 1.67 -14.14
CA THR A 264 -4.50 1.12 -14.87
C THR A 264 -4.82 1.84 -16.17
N VAL A 265 -3.91 2.69 -16.67
CA VAL A 265 -4.06 3.29 -18.00
C VAL A 265 -4.10 2.21 -19.09
N PHE A 266 -5.07 2.32 -20.00
CA PHE A 266 -5.37 1.33 -21.03
C PHE A 266 -5.72 -0.07 -20.49
N SER A 267 -6.42 -0.13 -19.35
CA SER A 267 -6.95 -1.39 -18.85
C SER A 267 -7.80 -2.07 -19.90
N VAL A 268 -7.71 -3.39 -19.99
CA VAL A 268 -8.61 -4.23 -20.78
C VAL A 268 -9.22 -5.26 -19.85
N SER A 269 -10.52 -5.54 -20.00
CA SER A 269 -11.14 -6.59 -19.19
C SER A 269 -10.58 -7.94 -19.64
N PRO A 270 -9.90 -8.71 -18.76
CA PRO A 270 -9.38 -10.03 -19.11
C PRO A 270 -10.48 -11.10 -19.13
N TYR A 271 -11.71 -10.75 -18.74
CA TYR A 271 -12.83 -11.67 -18.57
C TYR A 271 -13.84 -11.54 -19.71
N GLU A 272 -14.27 -12.68 -20.23
CA GLU A 272 -15.44 -12.72 -21.10
C GLU A 272 -16.67 -12.23 -20.33
N THR A 273 -17.47 -11.41 -21.00
CA THR A 273 -18.75 -10.98 -20.43
C THR A 273 -19.74 -12.13 -20.59
N VAL A 274 -20.13 -12.73 -19.47
CA VAL A 274 -21.16 -13.77 -19.43
C VAL A 274 -22.50 -13.13 -19.10
N ALA A 275 -23.52 -13.46 -19.86
CA ALA A 275 -24.88 -13.00 -19.64
C ALA A 275 -25.89 -14.06 -20.11
N ASP A 276 -27.05 -14.11 -19.47
CA ASP A 276 -28.08 -15.12 -19.75
C ASP A 276 -28.70 -14.99 -21.15
N ASN A 277 -28.64 -13.79 -21.76
CA ASN A 277 -29.12 -13.51 -23.10
C ASN A 277 -28.37 -12.33 -23.75
N ASN A 278 -28.58 -12.14 -25.06
CA ASN A 278 -27.91 -11.09 -25.84
C ASN A 278 -28.27 -9.67 -25.40
N ALA A 279 -29.51 -9.40 -24.97
CA ALA A 279 -29.89 -8.06 -24.53
C ALA A 279 -29.15 -7.66 -23.25
N THR A 280 -29.07 -8.58 -22.28
CA THR A 280 -28.27 -8.38 -21.06
C THR A 280 -26.79 -8.21 -21.39
N LEU A 281 -26.26 -8.97 -22.35
CA LEU A 281 -24.87 -8.86 -22.80
C LEU A 281 -24.55 -7.47 -23.37
N GLU A 282 -25.44 -6.92 -24.21
CA GLU A 282 -25.31 -5.58 -24.77
C GLU A 282 -25.34 -4.51 -23.69
N ILE A 283 -26.27 -4.58 -22.74
CA ILE A 283 -26.34 -3.64 -21.61
C ILE A 283 -25.05 -3.65 -20.78
N ILE A 284 -24.50 -4.84 -20.47
CA ILE A 284 -23.24 -4.92 -19.71
C ILE A 284 -22.08 -4.34 -20.51
N ARG A 285 -22.02 -4.59 -21.83
CA ARG A 285 -20.99 -4.01 -22.71
C ARG A 285 -21.09 -2.50 -22.76
N ASP A 286 -22.28 -1.94 -22.91
CA ASP A 286 -22.50 -0.49 -22.95
C ASP A 286 -22.14 0.15 -21.60
N SER A 287 -22.53 -0.48 -20.49
CA SER A 287 -22.15 -0.03 -19.15
C SER A 287 -20.64 -0.02 -18.97
N ARG A 288 -19.93 -1.05 -19.44
CA ARG A 288 -18.46 -1.12 -19.38
C ARG A 288 -17.79 -0.12 -20.33
N ASN A 289 -18.40 0.17 -21.47
CA ASN A 289 -17.96 1.18 -22.44
C ASN A 289 -18.49 2.58 -22.10
N SER A 290 -18.64 2.88 -20.82
CA SER A 290 -19.10 4.19 -20.33
C SER A 290 -18.19 4.71 -19.22
N VAL A 291 -18.42 5.95 -18.80
CA VAL A 291 -17.71 6.56 -17.66
C VAL A 291 -17.89 5.78 -16.34
N LEU A 292 -18.89 4.88 -16.24
CA LEU A 292 -19.11 4.06 -15.04
C LEU A 292 -17.96 3.07 -14.79
N SER A 293 -17.29 2.59 -15.84
CA SER A 293 -16.18 1.63 -15.68
C SER A 293 -14.90 2.23 -15.12
N THR A 294 -14.83 3.57 -15.03
CA THR A 294 -13.67 4.27 -14.50
C THR A 294 -13.50 4.07 -12.99
N GLY A 295 -14.59 3.83 -12.25
CA GLY A 295 -14.60 3.76 -10.78
C GLY A 295 -14.74 5.12 -10.07
N LEU A 296 -14.65 6.24 -10.79
CA LEU A 296 -14.72 7.60 -10.20
C LEU A 296 -16.14 8.05 -9.85
N LEU A 297 -17.15 7.48 -10.52
CA LEU A 297 -18.53 7.89 -10.31
C LEU A 297 -19.13 7.14 -9.13
N PRO A 298 -19.73 7.86 -8.16
CA PRO A 298 -20.43 7.20 -7.07
C PRO A 298 -21.61 6.43 -7.63
N VAL A 299 -21.62 5.13 -7.40
CA VAL A 299 -22.79 4.27 -7.61
C VAL A 299 -23.48 4.14 -6.26
N SER A 300 -24.73 4.55 -6.18
CA SER A 300 -25.57 4.19 -5.04
C SER A 300 -25.86 2.70 -5.12
N GLU A 301 -25.40 1.94 -4.13
CA GLU A 301 -25.91 0.59 -3.86
C GLU A 301 -27.38 0.64 -3.41
#